data_AF-A0A8S1Q6U5-F1
#
_entry.id   AF-A0A8S1Q6U5-F1
#
_cell.length_a   1.000
_cell.length_b   1.000
_cell.length_c   1.000
_cell.angle_alpha   90.00
_cell.angle_beta   90.00
_cell.angle_gamma   90.00
#
_symmetry.space_group_name_H-M   'P 1'
#
loop_
_entity.id
_entity.type
_entity.pdbx_description
1 polymer ?
#
loop_
_entity_poly.entity_id
_entity_poly.type
_entity_poly.pdbx_seq_one_letter_code
_entity_poly.pdbx_strand_id
1 'polypeptide(L)'
;MAQNFHSNLPKEFEGFLHEIKSVVQTRQQTLNERIQMAQRDCIEGKKEQDFLKCQTKLSKQLEKNEALFQFKMIYWRETSVQCFKTQEQLGQGTNQCKADSKKLLETIFDSFKI
;
A
#
# COMPACT_ATOMS: atom_id res chain seq x y z
N MET A 1 0.08 2.67 -27.42
CA MET A 1 -1.09 1.77 -27.33
C MET A 1 -1.46 1.60 -25.87
N ALA A 2 -2.32 2.48 -25.35
CA ALA A 2 -2.81 2.37 -23.98
C ALA A 2 -3.88 1.26 -23.96
N GLN A 3 -3.50 0.07 -23.48
CA GLN A 3 -4.45 -1.02 -23.31
C GLN A 3 -5.44 -0.66 -22.21
N ASN A 4 -6.72 -0.88 -22.52
CA ASN A 4 -7.88 -0.61 -21.68
C ASN A 4 -7.72 -1.19 -20.26
N PHE A 5 -7.44 -0.33 -19.27
CA PHE A 5 -7.37 -0.70 -17.84
C PHE A 5 -8.73 -0.90 -17.16
N HIS A 6 -9.81 -0.87 -17.95
CA HIS A 6 -11.15 -1.29 -17.53
C HIS A 6 -11.48 -2.67 -18.12
N SER A 7 -10.64 -3.67 -17.84
CA SER A 7 -11.11 -5.06 -17.90
C SER A 7 -12.02 -5.28 -16.69
N ASN A 8 -13.26 -5.75 -16.90
CA ASN A 8 -14.18 -6.18 -15.84
C ASN A 8 -13.42 -6.90 -14.73
N LEU A 9 -13.39 -6.32 -13.53
CA LEU A 9 -12.78 -6.98 -12.37
C LEU A 9 -13.62 -8.22 -12.04
N PRO A 10 -12.99 -9.33 -11.59
CA PRO A 10 -13.75 -10.45 -11.06
C PRO A 10 -14.68 -9.97 -9.95
N LYS A 11 -15.96 -10.36 -9.97
CA LYS A 11 -16.94 -9.93 -8.95
C LYS A 11 -16.48 -10.26 -7.53
N GLU A 12 -15.88 -11.43 -7.36
CA GLU A 12 -15.28 -11.86 -6.10
C GLU A 12 -14.11 -10.97 -5.66
N PHE A 13 -13.36 -10.39 -6.60
CA PHE A 13 -12.31 -9.44 -6.29
C PHE A 13 -12.88 -8.09 -5.86
N GLU A 14 -13.95 -7.61 -6.49
CA GLU A 14 -14.66 -6.40 -6.04
C GLU A 14 -15.21 -6.56 -4.61
N GLY A 15 -15.85 -7.71 -4.32
CA GLY A 15 -16.28 -8.05 -2.97
C GLY A 15 -15.10 -8.07 -1.98
N PHE A 16 -13.99 -8.67 -2.38
CA PHE A 16 -12.76 -8.68 -1.58
C PHE A 16 -12.20 -7.27 -1.33
N LEU A 17 -12.24 -6.35 -2.30
CA LEU A 17 -11.83 -4.96 -2.10
C LEU A 17 -12.65 -4.27 -0.99
N HIS A 18 -13.94 -4.58 -0.90
CA HIS A 18 -14.78 -4.09 0.19
C HIS A 18 -14.36 -4.67 1.55
N GLU A 19 -14.02 -5.97 1.61
CA GLU A 19 -13.56 -6.63 2.84
C GLU A 19 -12.27 -5.99 3.40
N ILE A 20 -11.31 -5.67 2.53
CA ILE A 20 -10.00 -5.14 2.96
C ILE A 20 -9.97 -3.62 3.15
N LYS A 21 -11.04 -2.91 2.76
CA LYS A 21 -11.09 -1.45 2.79
C LYS A 21 -10.77 -0.90 4.19
N SER A 22 -11.37 -1.46 5.23
CA SER A 22 -11.15 -1.03 6.61
C SER A 22 -9.69 -1.25 7.03
N VAL A 23 -9.11 -2.41 6.71
CA VAL A 23 -7.71 -2.74 7.01
C VAL A 23 -6.75 -1.74 6.35
N VAL A 24 -6.97 -1.45 5.07
CA VAL A 24 -6.16 -0.47 4.32
C VAL A 24 -6.30 0.93 4.94
N GLN A 25 -7.51 1.35 5.30
CA GLN A 25 -7.75 2.65 5.94
C GLN A 25 -7.06 2.77 7.30
N THR A 26 -7.16 1.74 8.15
CA THR A 26 -6.47 1.72 9.45
C THR A 26 -4.95 1.81 9.28
N ARG A 27 -4.37 1.05 8.35
CA ARG A 27 -2.93 1.10 8.07
C ARG A 27 -2.50 2.48 7.55
N GLN A 28 -3.31 3.10 6.70
CA GLN A 28 -3.06 4.46 6.22
C GLN A 28 -3.07 5.49 7.36
N GLN A 29 -4.03 5.39 8.29
CA GLN A 29 -4.11 6.27 9.45
C GLN A 29 -2.87 6.12 10.35
N THR A 30 -2.49 4.90 10.71
CA THR A 30 -1.28 4.65 11.51
C THR A 30 -0.03 5.18 10.81
N LEU A 31 0.04 5.07 9.49
CA LEU A 31 1.17 5.61 8.74
C LEU A 31 1.23 7.13 8.82
N ASN A 32 0.09 7.81 8.62
CA ASN A 32 0.00 9.27 8.72
C ASN A 32 0.41 9.77 10.12
N GLU A 33 0.00 9.08 11.18
CA GLU A 33 0.39 9.40 12.55
C GLU A 33 1.90 9.30 12.75
N ARG A 34 2.54 8.24 12.21
CA ARG A 34 4.00 8.08 12.26
C ARG A 34 4.74 9.16 11.49
N ILE A 35 4.23 9.57 10.31
CA ILE A 35 4.78 10.70 9.55
C ILE A 35 4.73 11.97 10.39
N GLN A 36 3.58 12.26 11.00
CA GLN A 36 3.40 13.47 11.83
C GLN A 36 4.32 13.46 13.06
N MET A 37 4.51 12.31 13.71
CA MET A 37 5.46 12.18 14.82
C MET A 37 6.89 12.46 14.35
N ALA A 38 7.35 11.84 13.27
CA ALA A 38 8.69 12.09 12.72
C ALA A 38 8.90 13.55 12.30
N GLN A 39 7.87 14.23 11.79
CA GLN A 39 7.91 15.67 11.49
C GLN A 39 8.07 16.51 12.76
N ARG A 40 7.33 16.19 13.84
CA ARG A 40 7.45 16.86 15.14
C ARG A 40 8.85 16.67 15.75
N ASP A 41 9.42 15.47 15.66
CA ASP A 41 10.77 15.17 16.13
C ASP A 41 11.86 15.97 15.41
N CYS A 42 11.59 16.42 14.18
CA CYS A 42 12.49 17.32 13.47
C CYS A 42 12.39 18.77 13.98
N ILE A 43 11.22 19.20 14.48
CA ILE A 43 10.95 20.56 14.96
C ILE A 43 11.45 20.76 16.40
N GLU A 44 11.28 19.79 17.28
CA GLU A 44 11.55 19.96 18.70
C GLU A 44 13.06 20.11 19.02
N GLY A 45 13.42 21.25 19.63
CA GLY A 45 14.72 21.48 20.26
C GLY A 45 15.92 21.62 19.31
N LYS A 46 15.71 21.69 17.99
CA LYS A 46 16.81 21.77 17.00
C LYS A 46 17.11 23.21 16.58
N LYS A 47 18.40 23.49 16.35
CA LYS A 47 18.84 24.71 15.66
C LYS A 47 18.38 24.66 14.20
N GLU A 48 18.18 25.82 13.58
CA GLU A 48 17.61 25.95 12.22
C GLU A 48 18.29 25.06 11.17
N GLN A 49 19.62 24.99 11.17
CA GLN A 49 20.37 24.15 10.23
C GLN A 49 20.13 22.64 10.43
N ASP A 50 19.94 22.21 11.69
CA ASP A 50 19.67 20.80 12.01
C ASP A 50 18.22 20.42 11.75
N PHE A 51 17.30 21.38 11.92
CA PHE A 51 15.91 21.27 11.47
C PHE A 51 15.84 21.05 9.94
N LEU A 52 16.49 21.90 9.15
CA LEU A 52 16.48 21.81 7.68
C LEU A 52 17.09 20.49 7.19
N LYS A 53 18.18 20.03 7.80
CA LYS A 53 18.78 18.71 7.50
C LYS A 53 17.81 17.57 7.84
N CYS A 54 17.14 17.63 9.00
CA CYS A 54 16.18 16.62 9.43
C CYS A 54 14.98 16.55 8.48
N GLN A 55 14.36 17.69 8.17
CA GLN A 55 13.24 17.78 7.23
C GLN A 55 13.62 17.28 5.84
N THR A 56 14.79 17.67 5.33
CA THR A 56 15.27 17.21 4.01
C THR A 56 15.47 15.68 3.99
N LYS A 57 16.02 15.11 5.06
CA LYS A 57 16.20 13.65 5.18
C LYS A 57 14.85 12.94 5.22
N LEU A 58 13.91 13.44 6.02
CA LEU A 58 12.56 12.88 6.13
C LEU A 58 11.81 12.95 4.79
N SER A 59 11.82 14.09 4.09
CA SER A 59 11.20 14.25 2.77
C SER A 59 11.72 13.21 1.77
N LYS A 60 13.04 13.07 1.64
CA LYS A 60 13.67 12.10 0.74
C LYS A 60 13.28 10.66 1.08
N GLN A 61 13.14 10.33 2.36
CA GLN A 61 12.70 9.01 2.80
C GLN A 61 11.22 8.77 2.45
N LEU A 62 10.36 9.77 2.65
CA LEU A 62 8.94 9.68 2.30
C LEU A 62 8.73 9.55 0.80
N GLU A 63 9.41 10.36 -0.02
CA GLU A 63 9.35 10.29 -1.49
C GLU A 63 9.78 8.91 -2.01
N LYS A 64 10.89 8.37 -1.48
CA LYS A 64 11.37 7.03 -1.83
C LYS A 64 10.35 5.96 -1.44
N ASN A 65 9.78 6.06 -0.25
CA ASN A 65 8.80 5.10 0.24
C ASN A 65 7.49 5.18 -0.55
N GLU A 66 7.04 6.38 -0.96
CA GLU A 66 5.85 6.58 -1.78
C GLU A 66 6.00 5.90 -3.14
N ALA A 67 7.10 6.15 -3.85
CA ALA A 67 7.34 5.53 -5.15
C ALA A 67 7.37 3.99 -5.07
N LEU A 68 8.04 3.45 -4.04
CA LEU A 68 8.08 2.01 -3.81
C LEU A 68 6.70 1.45 -3.43
N PHE A 69 5.93 2.18 -2.62
CA PHE A 69 4.58 1.78 -2.21
C PHE A 69 3.63 1.73 -3.41
N GLN A 70 3.62 2.75 -4.26
CA GLN A 70 2.81 2.77 -5.48
C GLN A 70 3.13 1.58 -6.39
N PHE A 71 4.41 1.30 -6.64
CA PHE A 71 4.84 0.14 -7.42
C PHE A 71 4.34 -1.18 -6.81
N LYS A 72 4.50 -1.36 -5.50
CA LYS A 72 4.05 -2.54 -4.78
C LYS A 72 2.54 -2.72 -4.79
N MET A 73 1.78 -1.63 -4.68
CA MET A 73 0.31 -1.67 -4.75
C MET A 73 -0.19 -2.05 -6.14
N ILE A 74 0.48 -1.60 -7.20
CA ILE A 74 0.21 -2.07 -8.57
C ILE A 74 0.48 -3.57 -8.66
N TYR A 75 1.65 -4.02 -8.21
CA TYR A 75 2.01 -5.45 -8.22
C TYR A 75 1.00 -6.31 -7.44
N TRP A 76 0.58 -5.86 -6.26
CA TRP A 76 -0.44 -6.51 -5.46
C TRP A 76 -1.78 -6.61 -6.22
N ARG A 77 -2.25 -5.51 -6.82
CA ARG A 77 -3.50 -5.48 -7.57
C ARG A 77 -3.45 -6.47 -8.73
N GLU A 78 -2.42 -6.40 -9.57
CA GLU A 78 -2.29 -7.25 -10.76
C GLU A 78 -2.20 -8.74 -10.38
N THR A 79 -1.37 -9.07 -9.39
CA THR A 79 -1.22 -10.46 -8.91
C THR A 79 -2.52 -10.99 -8.33
N SER A 80 -3.23 -10.17 -7.54
CA SER A 80 -4.51 -10.56 -6.95
C SER A 80 -5.57 -10.74 -8.02
N VAL A 81 -5.77 -9.76 -8.91
CA VAL A 81 -6.74 -9.84 -10.00
C VAL A 81 -6.49 -11.09 -10.86
N GLN A 82 -5.23 -11.39 -11.17
CA GLN A 82 -4.90 -12.57 -11.96
C GLN A 82 -5.27 -13.87 -11.24
N CYS A 83 -4.99 -13.99 -9.94
CA CYS A 83 -5.40 -15.16 -9.15
C CYS A 83 -6.92 -15.36 -9.20
N PHE A 84 -7.69 -14.29 -8.94
CA PHE A 84 -9.15 -14.37 -8.96
C PHE A 84 -9.71 -14.73 -10.34
N LYS A 85 -9.16 -14.14 -11.43
CA LYS A 85 -9.54 -14.50 -12.80
C LYS A 85 -9.29 -15.98 -13.09
N THR A 86 -8.14 -16.51 -12.68
CA THR A 86 -7.82 -17.93 -12.90
C THR A 86 -8.76 -18.85 -12.11
N GLN A 87 -9.06 -18.54 -10.85
CA GLN A 87 -9.98 -19.35 -10.04
C GLN A 87 -11.41 -19.34 -10.60
N GLU A 88 -11.90 -18.18 -11.05
CA GLU A 88 -13.21 -18.04 -11.70
C GLU A 88 -13.30 -18.87 -12.99
N GLN A 89 -12.24 -18.86 -13.82
CA GLN A 89 -12.16 -19.68 -15.04
C GLN A 89 -12.12 -21.19 -14.76
N LEU A 90 -11.52 -21.60 -13.65
CA LEU A 90 -11.44 -23.00 -13.23
C LEU A 90 -12.69 -23.48 -12.47
N GLY A 91 -13.64 -22.58 -12.16
CA GLY A 91 -14.79 -22.89 -11.32
C GLY A 91 -14.41 -23.25 -9.87
N GLN A 92 -13.26 -22.76 -9.40
CA GLN A 92 -12.72 -23.02 -8.07
C GLN A 92 -12.95 -21.83 -7.12
N GLY A 93 -12.91 -22.09 -5.81
CA GLY A 93 -13.12 -21.05 -4.80
C GLY A 93 -11.95 -20.06 -4.68
N THR A 94 -12.24 -18.79 -4.37
CA THR A 94 -11.25 -17.70 -4.31
C THR A 94 -10.57 -17.53 -2.95
N ASN A 95 -10.83 -18.41 -1.98
CA ASN A 95 -10.35 -18.27 -0.60
C ASN A 95 -8.82 -18.18 -0.50
N GLN A 96 -8.10 -18.97 -1.29
CA GLN A 96 -6.65 -18.93 -1.32
C GLN A 96 -6.14 -17.58 -1.87
N CYS A 97 -6.74 -17.09 -2.97
CA CYS A 97 -6.41 -15.78 -3.51
C CYS A 97 -6.65 -14.65 -2.49
N LYS A 98 -7.75 -14.71 -1.73
CA LYS A 98 -8.03 -13.76 -0.64
C LYS A 98 -6.93 -13.79 0.43
N ALA A 99 -6.54 -14.99 0.88
CA ALA A 99 -5.51 -15.16 1.91
C ALA A 99 -4.14 -14.65 1.45
N ASP A 100 -3.70 -15.05 0.25
CA ASP A 100 -2.41 -14.63 -0.31
C ASP A 100 -2.38 -13.12 -0.58
N SER A 101 -3.48 -12.57 -1.08
CA SER A 101 -3.63 -11.15 -1.33
C SER A 101 -3.56 -10.32 -0.03
N LYS A 102 -4.20 -10.78 1.06
CA LYS A 102 -4.09 -10.15 2.39
C LYS A 102 -2.65 -10.18 2.91
N LYS A 103 -1.98 -11.33 2.84
CA LYS A 103 -0.59 -11.49 3.27
C LYS A 103 0.37 -10.59 2.48
N LEU A 104 0.14 -10.46 1.17
CA LEU A 104 0.94 -9.57 0.34
C LEU A 104 0.73 -8.10 0.74
N LEU A 105 -0.51 -7.66 0.99
CA LEU A 105 -0.77 -6.31 1.50
C LEU A 105 -0.07 -6.03 2.82
N GLU A 106 -0.14 -6.96 3.78
CA GLU A 106 0.55 -6.83 5.06
C GLU A 106 2.05 -6.63 4.87
N THR A 107 2.66 -7.45 4.00
CA THR A 107 4.09 -7.33 3.65
C THR A 107 4.42 -5.97 3.04
N ILE A 108 3.52 -5.41 2.21
CA ILE A 108 3.71 -4.08 1.60
C ILE A 108 3.67 -3.01 2.67
N PHE A 109 2.67 -3.02 3.56
CA PHE A 109 2.55 -2.04 4.64
C PHE A 109 3.73 -2.12 5.61
N ASP A 110 4.15 -3.32 6.01
CA ASP A 110 5.27 -3.51 6.95
C ASP A 110 6.62 -3.13 6.35
N SER A 111 6.72 -3.09 5.01
CA SER A 111 7.92 -2.60 4.33
C SER A 111 8.08 -1.08 4.38
N PHE A 112 7.03 -0.33 4.76
CA PHE A 112 7.08 1.11 4.90
C PHE A 112 7.72 1.47 6.25
N LYS A 113 8.95 1.95 6.20
CA LYS A 113 9.71 2.37 7.39
C LYS A 113 9.91 3.88 7.38
N ILE A 114 9.44 4.53 8.43
CA ILE A 114 9.68 5.94 8.74
C ILE A 114 10.79 5.97 9.78
#